data_AF-A0A9D1EEJ9-F1
#
_entry.id   AF-A0A9D1EEJ9-F1
#
_cell.length_a   1.000
_cell.length_b   1.000
_cell.length_c   1.000
_cell.angle_alpha   90.00
_cell.angle_beta   90.00
_cell.angle_gamma   90.00
#
_symmetry.space_group_name_H-M   'P 1'
#
loop_
_entity.id
_entity.type
_entity.pdbx_description
1 polymer ?
#
loop_
_entity_poly.entity_id
_entity_poly.type
_entity_poly.pdbx_seq_one_letter_code
_entity_poly.pdbx_strand_id
1 'polypeptide(L)'
;MKQLNVKLISILLAIIFLIISCSSIFNIYTNSNQVNRYSAYADSIALTSTDKIETISYSTKETSTMETVNGVPSYRQISGLSNACGATSGAIVVGFYDKYYEDLIPGFKTYLSSGKYRGNDKTYIPKLINQLYTLMRTNIDDVGVSKDDCLNGLNSYVQDKKHKISFSSLSSTGKLNTTLYIKEIKNNHPVILFCRKINVIKITNGDKSDKYQVYSINNGHIAVAYGIYTVKYYKNNTAFRTDRFLMVALGLSSYPTGYINLNDPNWLNYAYSVNIS
;
A
#
# COMPACT_ATOMS: atom_id res chain seq x y z
N MET A 1 30.96 -13.50 68.07
CA MET A 1 30.23 -12.38 67.41
C MET A 1 30.70 -12.06 65.99
N LYS A 2 32.01 -12.03 65.65
CA LYS A 2 32.48 -11.73 64.28
C LYS A 2 32.03 -12.73 63.19
N GLN A 3 32.01 -14.03 63.48
CA GLN A 3 31.67 -15.08 62.50
C GLN A 3 30.17 -15.11 62.11
N LEU A 4 29.29 -14.66 63.02
CA LEU A 4 27.84 -14.62 62.78
C LEU A 4 27.49 -13.50 61.78
N ASN A 5 28.17 -12.36 61.87
CA ASN A 5 27.98 -11.23 60.95
C ASN A 5 28.46 -11.54 59.52
N VAL A 6 29.54 -12.31 59.36
CA VAL A 6 30.02 -12.71 58.02
C VAL A 6 29.03 -13.65 57.34
N LYS A 7 28.47 -14.63 58.06
CA LYS A 7 27.44 -15.53 57.51
C LYS A 7 26.16 -14.78 57.12
N LEU A 8 25.73 -13.81 57.93
CA LEU A 8 24.54 -12.99 57.63
C LEU A 8 24.75 -12.15 56.36
N ILE A 9 25.92 -11.55 56.19
CA ILE A 9 26.28 -10.74 55.01
C ILE A 9 26.37 -11.62 53.75
N SER A 10 26.95 -12.82 53.85
CA SER A 10 27.01 -13.77 52.73
C SER A 10 25.61 -14.25 52.30
N ILE A 11 24.70 -14.47 53.25
CA ILE A 11 23.30 -14.84 52.95
C ILE A 11 22.56 -13.67 52.30
N LEU A 12 22.74 -12.44 52.77
CA LEU A 12 22.13 -11.26 52.15
C LEU A 12 22.62 -11.05 50.71
N LEU A 13 23.92 -11.21 50.45
CA LEU A 13 24.50 -11.09 49.10
C LEU A 13 24.00 -12.18 48.16
N ALA A 14 23.82 -13.41 48.65
CA ALA A 14 23.26 -14.51 47.87
C ALA A 14 21.79 -14.26 47.51
N ILE A 15 21.00 -13.71 48.43
CA ILE A 15 19.59 -13.34 48.19
C ILE A 15 19.49 -12.19 47.17
N ILE A 16 20.37 -11.19 47.24
CA ILE A 16 20.42 -10.09 46.26
C ILE A 16 20.80 -10.62 44.87
N PHE A 17 21.77 -11.54 44.76
CA PHE A 17 22.09 -12.19 43.49
C PHE A 17 20.96 -13.05 42.95
N LEU A 18 20.19 -13.72 43.81
CA LEU A 18 19.01 -14.49 43.42
C LEU A 18 17.86 -13.59 42.93
N ILE A 19 17.68 -12.42 43.54
CA ILE A 19 16.67 -11.44 43.12
C ILE A 19 17.07 -10.77 41.79
N ILE A 20 18.37 -10.47 41.59
CA ILE A 20 18.88 -9.93 40.34
C ILE A 20 18.79 -10.98 39.21
N SER A 21 19.09 -12.25 39.48
CA SER A 21 18.92 -13.35 38.50
C SER A 21 17.47 -13.78 38.27
N CYS A 22 16.55 -13.43 39.18
CA CYS A 22 15.11 -13.62 38.99
C CYS A 22 14.44 -12.40 38.31
N SER A 23 15.06 -11.22 38.37
CA SER A 23 14.59 -10.01 37.67
C SER A 23 14.91 -9.97 36.17
N SER A 24 15.77 -10.87 35.66
CA SER A 24 16.01 -11.07 34.23
C SER A 24 14.96 -11.96 33.54
N ILE A 25 13.91 -12.37 34.27
CA ILE A 25 12.74 -13.07 33.72
C ILE A 25 11.45 -12.27 34.00
N PHE A 26 11.52 -10.94 33.96
CA PHE A 26 10.38 -10.24 33.40
C PHE A 26 10.47 -10.41 31.90
N ASN A 27 9.73 -11.40 31.40
CA ASN A 27 9.25 -11.38 30.03
C ASN A 27 8.70 -9.98 29.81
N ILE A 28 9.47 -9.14 29.11
CA ILE A 28 8.87 -8.18 28.21
C ILE A 28 8.05 -9.09 27.31
N TYR A 29 6.77 -9.24 27.62
CA TYR A 29 5.76 -9.43 26.60
C TYR A 29 5.97 -8.23 25.70
N THR A 30 6.89 -8.37 24.75
CA THR A 30 6.70 -7.72 23.48
C THR A 30 5.35 -8.29 23.10
N ASN A 31 4.32 -7.44 23.13
CA ASN A 31 3.23 -7.64 22.21
C ASN A 31 3.97 -7.93 20.90
N SER A 32 3.95 -9.18 20.44
CA SER A 32 4.34 -9.47 19.08
C SER A 32 3.47 -8.52 18.30
N ASN A 33 4.01 -7.38 17.87
CA ASN A 33 3.29 -6.43 17.04
C ASN A 33 2.88 -7.31 15.88
N GLN A 34 1.60 -7.68 15.84
CA GLN A 34 1.10 -8.60 14.84
C GLN A 34 1.51 -7.98 13.51
N VAL A 35 2.46 -8.61 12.83
CA VAL A 35 3.03 -8.04 11.62
C VAL A 35 1.86 -8.02 10.64
N ASN A 36 1.39 -6.84 10.29
CA ASN A 36 0.28 -6.72 9.35
C ASN A 36 0.68 -7.45 8.07
N ARG A 37 -0.06 -8.52 7.75
CA ARG A 37 0.10 -9.27 6.51
C ARG A 37 -0.94 -8.81 5.51
N TYR A 38 -0.50 -8.62 4.27
CA TYR A 38 -1.35 -8.20 3.17
C TYR A 38 -1.54 -9.39 2.23
N SER A 39 -2.78 -9.85 2.11
CA SER A 39 -3.13 -11.12 1.49
C SER A 39 -4.40 -11.07 0.65
N ALA A 40 -4.91 -9.88 0.34
CA ALA A 40 -6.04 -9.76 -0.57
C ALA A 40 -5.74 -10.47 -1.90
N TYR A 41 -6.55 -11.48 -2.21
CA TYR A 41 -6.42 -12.33 -3.39
C TYR A 41 -7.57 -12.06 -4.34
N ALA A 42 -7.30 -11.79 -5.62
CA ALA A 42 -8.30 -11.28 -6.55
C ALA A 42 -9.51 -12.21 -6.77
N ASP A 43 -9.35 -13.54 -6.59
CA ASP A 43 -10.45 -14.50 -6.80
C ASP A 43 -11.21 -14.85 -5.50
N SER A 44 -10.71 -14.39 -4.34
CA SER A 44 -11.38 -14.53 -3.02
C SER A 44 -11.80 -13.19 -2.42
N ILE A 45 -11.66 -12.10 -3.18
CA ILE A 45 -12.57 -10.99 -2.98
C ILE A 45 -13.92 -11.58 -3.37
N ALA A 46 -14.60 -12.18 -2.39
CA ALA A 46 -15.98 -11.89 -2.21
C ALA A 46 -16.00 -10.36 -2.17
N LEU A 47 -16.14 -9.78 -3.37
CA LEU A 47 -16.89 -8.57 -3.54
C LEU A 47 -18.26 -9.03 -3.07
N THR A 48 -18.42 -9.18 -1.75
CA THR A 48 -19.68 -8.94 -1.12
C THR A 48 -19.89 -7.49 -1.50
N SER A 49 -20.48 -7.29 -2.68
CA SER A 49 -21.24 -6.14 -2.96
C SER A 49 -22.28 -6.12 -1.86
N THR A 50 -21.94 -5.57 -0.70
CA THR A 50 -22.89 -4.63 -0.15
C THR A 50 -22.93 -3.57 -1.22
N ASP A 51 -23.89 -3.69 -2.14
CA ASP A 51 -24.25 -2.75 -3.19
C ASP A 51 -24.64 -1.43 -2.55
N LYS A 52 -23.69 -0.78 -1.87
CA LYS A 52 -23.81 0.58 -1.41
C LYS A 52 -23.53 1.42 -2.64
N ILE A 53 -24.60 1.56 -3.42
CA ILE A 53 -24.70 2.54 -4.48
C ILE A 53 -25.21 3.81 -3.81
N GLU A 54 -24.34 4.80 -3.72
CA GLU A 54 -24.76 6.15 -3.36
C GLU A 54 -25.02 6.94 -4.64
N THR A 55 -26.19 7.58 -4.73
CA THR A 55 -26.50 8.52 -5.81
C THR A 55 -26.44 9.93 -5.25
N ILE A 56 -25.62 10.78 -5.88
CA ILE A 56 -25.42 12.17 -5.48
C ILE A 56 -26.04 13.05 -6.56
N SER A 57 -27.20 13.63 -6.28
CA SER A 57 -27.85 14.58 -7.19
C SER A 57 -27.36 16.00 -6.97
N TYR A 58 -27.10 16.73 -8.05
CA TYR A 58 -26.54 18.09 -8.01
C TYR A 58 -27.06 18.96 -9.17
N SER A 59 -27.00 20.28 -9.00
CA SER A 59 -27.27 21.26 -10.07
C SER A 59 -26.05 21.44 -10.97
N THR A 60 -24.87 21.61 -10.35
CA THR A 60 -23.56 21.71 -10.99
C THR A 60 -22.51 21.02 -10.12
N LYS A 61 -21.35 20.70 -10.71
CA LYS A 61 -20.18 20.22 -9.98
C LYS A 61 -18.91 20.83 -10.54
N GLU A 62 -17.91 20.94 -9.69
CA GLU A 62 -16.55 21.31 -10.06
C GLU A 62 -15.62 20.14 -9.74
N THR A 63 -14.71 19.82 -10.65
CA THR A 63 -13.76 18.73 -10.49
C THR A 63 -12.33 19.20 -10.66
N SER A 64 -11.42 18.65 -9.86
CA SER A 64 -9.98 18.87 -10.00
C SER A 64 -9.26 17.53 -9.90
N THR A 65 -8.33 17.29 -10.81
CA THR A 65 -7.51 16.07 -10.85
C THR A 65 -6.04 16.46 -10.90
N MET A 66 -5.23 15.71 -10.17
CA MET A 66 -3.77 15.79 -10.24
C MET A 66 -3.23 14.37 -10.14
N GLU A 67 -2.37 13.99 -11.07
CA GLU A 67 -1.80 12.64 -11.14
C GLU A 67 -0.36 12.69 -11.61
N THR A 68 0.35 11.58 -11.42
CA THR A 68 1.65 11.33 -12.05
C THR A 68 1.52 11.39 -13.57
N VAL A 69 2.63 11.68 -14.25
CA VAL A 69 2.71 11.84 -15.69
C VAL A 69 2.28 10.55 -16.40
N ASN A 70 1.09 10.59 -17.03
CA ASN A 70 0.42 9.45 -17.66
C ASN A 70 -0.06 8.35 -16.70
N GLY A 71 -0.21 8.65 -15.40
CA GLY A 71 -0.66 7.70 -14.38
C GLY A 71 0.41 6.65 -14.04
N VAL A 72 -0.02 5.40 -13.90
CA VAL A 72 0.82 4.21 -13.64
C VAL A 72 0.36 3.03 -14.51
N PRO A 73 1.20 2.01 -14.77
CA PRO A 73 0.75 0.82 -15.48
C PRO A 73 -0.35 0.09 -14.72
N SER A 74 -1.34 -0.38 -15.45
CA SER A 74 -2.48 -1.13 -14.91
C SER A 74 -2.18 -2.64 -14.89
N TYR A 75 -1.05 -3.02 -14.27
CA TYR A 75 -0.69 -4.43 -14.14
C TYR A 75 -1.62 -5.14 -13.16
N ARG A 76 -1.84 -6.42 -13.40
CA ARG A 76 -2.76 -7.29 -12.65
C ARG A 76 -2.04 -8.54 -12.20
N GLN A 77 -2.56 -9.15 -11.13
CA GLN A 77 -2.07 -10.45 -10.68
C GLN A 77 -2.07 -11.46 -11.82
N ILE A 78 -1.12 -12.39 -11.78
CA ILE A 78 -1.03 -13.52 -12.71
C ILE A 78 -1.57 -14.78 -12.05
N SER A 79 -2.02 -15.74 -12.86
CA SER A 79 -2.47 -17.04 -12.35
C SER A 79 -1.32 -17.79 -11.65
N GLY A 80 -1.67 -18.61 -10.66
CA GLY A 80 -0.72 -19.46 -9.94
C GLY A 80 0.01 -18.79 -8.77
N LEU A 81 -0.17 -17.48 -8.54
CA LEU A 81 0.40 -16.78 -7.37
C LEU A 81 -0.70 -16.29 -6.43
N SER A 82 -0.88 -16.96 -5.28
CA SER A 82 -1.81 -16.52 -4.25
C SER A 82 -1.26 -15.34 -3.46
N ASN A 83 -2.12 -14.44 -3.00
CA ASN A 83 -1.75 -13.30 -2.13
C ASN A 83 -0.71 -12.33 -2.74
N ALA A 84 -0.62 -12.24 -4.07
CA ALA A 84 0.41 -11.51 -4.80
C ALA A 84 0.23 -9.97 -4.84
N CYS A 85 -0.53 -9.37 -3.93
CA CYS A 85 -0.80 -7.92 -3.95
C CYS A 85 0.47 -7.06 -3.80
N GLY A 86 1.43 -7.50 -2.96
CA GLY A 86 2.73 -6.84 -2.83
C GLY A 86 3.56 -6.92 -4.11
N ALA A 87 3.72 -8.14 -4.66
CA ALA A 87 4.47 -8.36 -5.88
C ALA A 87 3.88 -7.61 -7.09
N THR A 88 2.55 -7.60 -7.20
CA THR A 88 1.85 -6.88 -8.27
C THR A 88 2.00 -5.36 -8.11
N SER A 89 1.85 -4.83 -6.88
CA SER A 89 2.06 -3.40 -6.62
C SER A 89 3.51 -2.98 -6.85
N GLY A 90 4.47 -3.81 -6.45
CA GLY A 90 5.89 -3.63 -6.77
C GLY A 90 6.12 -3.59 -8.28
N ALA A 91 5.49 -4.49 -9.04
CA ALA A 91 5.60 -4.50 -10.49
C ALA A 91 5.01 -3.24 -11.13
N ILE A 92 3.92 -2.69 -10.59
CA ILE A 92 3.34 -1.42 -11.04
C ILE A 92 4.34 -0.27 -10.83
N VAL A 93 5.00 -0.22 -9.67
CA VAL A 93 6.03 0.78 -9.38
C VAL A 93 7.24 0.63 -10.30
N VAL A 94 7.73 -0.61 -10.48
CA VAL A 94 8.85 -0.87 -11.40
C VAL A 94 8.48 -0.46 -12.82
N GLY A 95 7.31 -0.83 -13.33
CA GLY A 95 6.88 -0.45 -14.68
C GLY A 95 6.61 1.04 -14.86
N PHE A 96 6.24 1.75 -13.78
CA PHE A 96 6.18 3.21 -13.80
C PHE A 96 7.57 3.81 -14.03
N TYR A 97 8.57 3.36 -13.27
CA TYR A 97 9.94 3.87 -13.36
C TYR A 97 10.70 3.38 -14.59
N ASP A 98 10.37 2.21 -15.11
CA ASP A 98 10.99 1.63 -16.32
C ASP A 98 10.83 2.55 -17.55
N LYS A 99 9.74 3.32 -17.60
CA LYS A 99 9.57 4.36 -18.62
C LYS A 99 10.70 5.41 -18.64
N TYR A 100 11.36 5.62 -17.49
CA TYR A 100 12.50 6.52 -17.33
C TYR A 100 13.84 5.78 -17.30
N TYR A 101 13.81 4.49 -16.96
CA TYR A 101 14.96 3.59 -16.83
C TYR A 101 14.65 2.23 -17.46
N GLU A 102 14.72 2.13 -18.80
CA GLU A 102 14.21 0.98 -19.58
C GLU A 102 14.95 -0.36 -19.33
N ASP A 103 15.97 -0.36 -18.47
CA ASP A 103 16.69 -1.54 -18.01
C ASP A 103 16.12 -2.13 -16.70
N LEU A 104 15.13 -1.48 -16.08
CA LEU A 104 14.38 -2.03 -14.96
C LEU A 104 13.59 -3.27 -15.37
N ILE A 105 13.03 -3.32 -16.58
CA ILE A 105 12.38 -4.50 -17.18
C ILE A 105 13.04 -4.82 -18.54
N PRO A 106 14.20 -5.49 -18.54
CA PRO A 106 14.97 -5.71 -19.76
C PRO A 106 14.17 -6.40 -20.86
N GLY A 107 14.19 -5.80 -22.06
CA GLY A 107 13.52 -6.34 -23.25
C GLY A 107 12.04 -6.00 -23.37
N PHE A 108 11.48 -5.21 -22.43
CA PHE A 108 10.08 -4.80 -22.46
C PHE A 108 9.94 -3.30 -22.47
N LYS A 109 9.21 -2.76 -23.46
CA LYS A 109 8.85 -1.35 -23.46
C LYS A 109 7.55 -1.14 -22.71
N THR A 110 7.61 -0.52 -21.54
CA THR A 110 6.46 -0.32 -20.65
C THR A 110 5.43 0.70 -21.12
N TYR A 111 5.69 1.44 -22.20
CA TYR A 111 4.84 2.51 -22.70
C TYR A 111 4.60 2.46 -24.21
N LEU A 112 3.57 3.17 -24.67
CA LEU A 112 3.21 3.40 -26.07
C LEU A 112 3.83 4.71 -26.57
N SER A 113 3.83 4.95 -27.88
CA SER A 113 4.30 6.22 -28.45
C SER A 113 3.55 7.45 -27.90
N SER A 114 2.31 7.27 -27.43
CA SER A 114 1.52 8.29 -26.73
C SER A 114 1.98 8.60 -25.31
N GLY A 115 2.98 7.88 -24.79
CA GLY A 115 3.44 7.97 -23.39
C GLY A 115 2.57 7.19 -22.39
N LYS A 116 1.42 6.65 -22.82
CA LYS A 116 0.58 5.80 -21.96
C LYS A 116 1.25 4.46 -21.66
N TYR A 117 1.09 3.97 -20.44
CA TYR A 117 1.61 2.67 -20.03
C TYR A 117 0.90 1.51 -20.74
N ARG A 118 1.65 0.46 -21.04
CA ARG A 118 1.12 -0.84 -21.46
C ARG A 118 0.59 -1.59 -20.24
N GLY A 119 -0.40 -2.45 -20.47
CA GLY A 119 -0.86 -3.42 -19.46
C GLY A 119 0.04 -4.65 -19.42
N ASN A 120 -0.44 -5.72 -18.77
CA ASN A 120 0.24 -7.02 -18.76
C ASN A 120 0.57 -7.48 -20.17
N ASP A 121 1.76 -8.04 -20.36
CA ASP A 121 2.07 -8.93 -21.47
C ASP A 121 2.06 -10.39 -20.98
N LYS A 122 2.50 -11.33 -21.83
CA LYS A 122 2.54 -12.76 -21.52
C LYS A 122 3.89 -13.25 -21.00
N THR A 123 4.93 -12.42 -21.02
CA THR A 123 6.31 -12.85 -20.77
C THR A 123 6.97 -12.01 -19.68
N TYR A 124 7.09 -10.71 -19.89
CA TYR A 124 7.94 -9.83 -19.09
C TYR A 124 7.30 -9.43 -17.75
N ILE A 125 6.04 -9.02 -17.76
CA ILE A 125 5.29 -8.66 -16.57
C ILE A 125 5.04 -9.88 -15.67
N PRO A 126 4.66 -11.08 -16.18
CA PRO A 126 4.61 -12.27 -15.36
C PRO A 126 5.97 -12.64 -14.74
N LYS A 127 7.08 -12.50 -15.48
CA LYS A 127 8.43 -12.76 -14.95
C LYS A 127 8.80 -11.78 -13.84
N LEU A 128 8.51 -10.49 -14.03
CA LEU A 128 8.70 -9.45 -13.02
C LEU A 128 7.91 -9.74 -11.75
N ILE A 129 6.61 -10.04 -11.87
CA ILE A 129 5.75 -10.35 -10.72
C ILE A 129 6.24 -11.60 -9.98
N ASN A 130 6.61 -12.67 -10.69
CA ASN A 130 7.19 -13.88 -10.05
C ASN A 130 8.49 -13.57 -9.29
N GLN A 131 9.39 -12.78 -9.89
CA GLN A 131 10.65 -12.43 -9.24
C GLN A 131 10.41 -11.60 -7.98
N LEU A 132 9.54 -10.59 -8.06
CA LEU A 132 9.15 -9.79 -6.90
C LEU A 132 8.45 -10.62 -5.83
N TYR A 133 7.57 -11.56 -6.21
CA TYR A 133 6.90 -12.45 -5.27
C TYR A 133 7.88 -13.23 -4.40
N THR A 134 8.91 -13.80 -5.03
CA THR A 134 10.00 -14.52 -4.35
C THR A 134 10.84 -13.58 -3.49
N LEU A 135 11.30 -12.45 -4.03
CA LEU A 135 12.13 -11.48 -3.30
C LEU A 135 11.40 -10.87 -2.10
N MET A 136 10.09 -10.67 -2.22
CA MET A 136 9.23 -10.19 -1.14
C MET A 136 8.78 -11.31 -0.19
N ARG A 137 9.28 -12.54 -0.36
CA ARG A 137 8.98 -13.66 0.54
C ARG A 137 7.47 -13.88 0.76
N THR A 138 6.69 -13.69 -0.29
CA THR A 138 5.22 -13.80 -0.19
C THR A 138 4.84 -15.24 0.13
N ASN A 139 3.97 -15.45 1.12
CA ASN A 139 3.57 -16.77 1.65
C ASN A 139 4.70 -17.63 2.24
N ILE A 140 5.86 -17.05 2.58
CA ILE A 140 6.97 -17.82 3.17
C ILE A 140 6.80 -17.96 4.68
N ASP A 141 6.63 -16.85 5.39
CA ASP A 141 6.56 -16.84 6.86
C ASP A 141 5.11 -16.98 7.37
N ASP A 142 4.14 -16.48 6.60
CA ASP A 142 2.70 -16.59 6.85
C ASP A 142 1.93 -16.21 5.57
N VAL A 143 0.61 -16.38 5.54
CA VAL A 143 -0.28 -15.93 4.46
C VAL A 143 -0.06 -14.45 4.17
N GLY A 144 0.16 -14.10 2.90
CA GLY A 144 0.39 -12.73 2.45
C GLY A 144 1.86 -12.33 2.42
N VAL A 145 2.09 -11.03 2.60
CA VAL A 145 3.42 -10.40 2.67
C VAL A 145 3.41 -9.33 3.77
N SER A 146 4.54 -9.06 4.41
CA SER A 146 4.67 -7.98 5.39
C SER A 146 5.05 -6.67 4.70
N LYS A 147 4.88 -5.53 5.39
CA LYS A 147 5.36 -4.23 4.89
C LYS A 147 6.87 -4.25 4.64
N ASP A 148 7.65 -4.81 5.57
CA ASP A 148 9.11 -4.84 5.46
C ASP A 148 9.58 -5.77 4.33
N ASP A 149 9.02 -6.98 4.21
CA ASP A 149 9.38 -7.89 3.11
C ASP A 149 9.01 -7.30 1.75
N CYS A 150 7.86 -6.62 1.65
CA CYS A 150 7.44 -5.95 0.42
C CYS A 150 8.45 -4.87 -0.01
N LEU A 151 8.83 -3.98 0.91
CA LEU A 151 9.76 -2.88 0.60
C LEU A 151 11.18 -3.41 0.35
N ASN A 152 11.63 -4.39 1.13
CA ASN A 152 12.95 -5.01 0.97
C ASN A 152 13.05 -5.76 -0.35
N GLY A 153 12.05 -6.56 -0.71
CA GLY A 153 12.03 -7.30 -1.97
C GLY A 153 12.01 -6.39 -3.19
N LEU A 154 11.25 -5.28 -3.13
CA LEU A 154 11.28 -4.25 -4.17
C LEU A 154 12.67 -3.60 -4.27
N ASN A 155 13.28 -3.26 -3.13
CA ASN A 155 14.65 -2.72 -3.10
C ASN A 155 15.68 -3.70 -3.69
N SER A 156 15.63 -4.98 -3.33
CA SER A 156 16.52 -6.00 -3.89
C SER A 156 16.37 -6.12 -5.40
N TYR A 157 15.15 -6.06 -5.93
CA TYR A 157 14.92 -6.07 -7.37
C TYR A 157 15.58 -4.86 -8.06
N VAL A 158 15.35 -3.66 -7.55
CA VAL A 158 15.87 -2.42 -8.15
C VAL A 158 17.40 -2.37 -8.08
N GLN A 159 18.00 -2.80 -6.97
CA GLN A 159 19.45 -2.88 -6.82
C GLN A 159 20.10 -3.93 -7.73
N ASP A 160 19.43 -5.06 -7.98
CA ASP A 160 19.86 -6.06 -8.97
C ASP A 160 19.97 -5.43 -10.38
N LYS A 161 19.07 -4.50 -10.69
CA LYS A 161 19.08 -3.68 -11.92
C LYS A 161 20.01 -2.47 -11.86
N LYS A 162 20.89 -2.38 -10.85
CA LYS A 162 21.90 -1.32 -10.69
C LYS A 162 21.31 0.09 -10.48
N HIS A 163 20.04 0.17 -10.08
CA HIS A 163 19.36 1.39 -9.69
C HIS A 163 19.28 1.50 -8.16
N LYS A 164 19.00 2.71 -7.68
CA LYS A 164 18.73 2.96 -6.26
C LYS A 164 17.24 3.17 -6.06
N ILE A 165 16.73 2.80 -4.90
CA ILE A 165 15.36 3.11 -4.48
C ILE A 165 15.39 3.81 -3.12
N SER A 166 14.46 4.72 -2.92
CA SER A 166 14.22 5.35 -1.63
C SER A 166 12.73 5.33 -1.31
N PHE A 167 12.43 5.22 -0.01
CA PHE A 167 11.08 5.20 0.52
C PHE A 167 10.90 6.34 1.52
N SER A 168 9.96 7.23 1.24
CA SER A 168 9.62 8.32 2.16
C SER A 168 8.24 8.07 2.77
N SER A 169 8.17 7.89 4.10
CA SER A 169 6.89 7.70 4.78
C SER A 169 6.01 8.94 4.62
N LEU A 170 4.77 8.73 4.18
CA LEU A 170 3.73 9.74 4.06
C LEU A 170 2.63 9.55 5.11
N SER A 171 2.82 8.63 6.04
CA SER A 171 1.84 8.32 7.08
C SER A 171 2.44 8.45 8.47
N SER A 172 1.64 8.97 9.40
CA SER A 172 1.91 8.94 10.83
C SER A 172 0.65 8.44 11.53
N THR A 173 0.82 7.58 12.55
CA THR A 173 -0.28 7.01 13.35
C THR A 173 -1.44 6.41 12.52
N GLY A 174 -1.13 5.81 11.36
CA GLY A 174 -2.13 5.19 10.46
C GLY A 174 -2.95 6.18 9.62
N LYS A 175 -2.57 7.46 9.59
CA LYS A 175 -3.22 8.49 8.76
C LYS A 175 -2.28 9.00 7.68
N LEU A 176 -2.82 9.22 6.48
CA LEU A 176 -2.09 9.81 5.38
C LEU A 176 -1.87 11.32 5.62
N ASN A 177 -0.65 11.78 5.48
CA ASN A 177 -0.34 13.20 5.34
C ASN A 177 -0.63 13.62 3.89
N THR A 178 -1.84 14.14 3.65
CA THR A 178 -2.29 14.51 2.30
C THR A 178 -1.43 15.62 1.67
N THR A 179 -0.84 16.52 2.47
CA THR A 179 0.05 17.56 1.96
C THR A 179 1.34 16.96 1.39
N LEU A 180 1.97 16.03 2.11
CA LEU A 180 3.14 15.31 1.61
C LEU A 180 2.77 14.45 0.40
N TYR A 181 1.64 13.74 0.43
CA TYR A 181 1.14 12.98 -0.71
C TYR A 181 1.02 13.84 -1.98
N ILE A 182 0.35 15.00 -1.89
CA ILE A 182 0.19 15.91 -3.04
C ILE A 182 1.55 16.40 -3.56
N LYS A 183 2.52 16.67 -2.67
CA LYS A 183 3.88 17.04 -3.07
C LYS A 183 4.54 15.93 -3.88
N GLU A 184 4.44 14.68 -3.44
CA GLU A 184 5.05 13.53 -4.11
C GLU A 184 4.42 13.25 -5.48
N ILE A 185 3.08 13.33 -5.59
CA ILE A 185 2.41 13.21 -6.90
C ILE A 185 2.86 14.31 -7.87
N LYS A 186 3.00 15.57 -7.40
CA LYS A 186 3.53 16.68 -8.23
C LYS A 186 4.97 16.43 -8.68
N ASN A 187 5.77 15.80 -7.84
CA ASN A 187 7.13 15.38 -8.16
C ASN A 187 7.16 14.11 -9.02
N ASN A 188 6.01 13.63 -9.50
CA ASN A 188 5.89 12.45 -10.32
C ASN A 188 6.36 11.16 -9.62
N HIS A 189 6.14 11.06 -8.30
CA HIS A 189 6.46 9.87 -7.52
C HIS A 189 5.17 9.12 -7.12
N PRO A 190 4.99 7.85 -7.53
CA PRO A 190 3.87 7.05 -7.08
C PRO A 190 4.05 6.64 -5.61
N VAL A 191 2.94 6.32 -4.95
CA VAL A 191 2.90 6.00 -3.53
C VAL A 191 2.38 4.59 -3.33
N ILE A 192 3.17 3.72 -2.70
CA ILE A 192 2.69 2.41 -2.27
C ILE A 192 1.89 2.55 -0.98
N LEU A 193 0.67 2.02 -1.00
CA LEU A 193 -0.29 2.04 0.10
C LEU A 193 -0.38 0.64 0.70
N PHE A 194 -0.14 0.55 1.99
CA PHE A 194 -0.35 -0.64 2.79
C PHE A 194 -1.65 -0.49 3.56
N CYS A 195 -2.70 -1.13 3.08
CA CYS A 195 -4.06 -0.92 3.54
C CYS A 195 -4.52 -2.01 4.51
N ARG A 196 -5.39 -1.65 5.47
CA ARG A 196 -6.20 -2.60 6.23
C ARG A 196 -7.32 -3.12 5.31
N LYS A 197 -8.53 -3.20 5.83
CA LYS A 197 -9.75 -3.21 5.02
C LYS A 197 -9.89 -1.87 4.30
N ILE A 198 -10.16 -1.89 2.99
CA ILE A 198 -10.41 -0.70 2.18
C ILE A 198 -11.75 -0.77 1.47
N ASN A 199 -12.36 0.39 1.31
CA ASN A 199 -13.46 0.61 0.39
C ASN A 199 -12.92 1.27 -0.88
N VAL A 200 -13.04 0.57 -2.00
CA VAL A 200 -12.74 1.08 -3.33
C VAL A 200 -14.03 1.57 -3.96
N ILE A 201 -14.00 2.77 -4.50
CA ILE A 201 -15.15 3.42 -5.12
C ILE A 201 -14.95 3.41 -6.63
N LYS A 202 -15.99 3.00 -7.36
CA LYS A 202 -16.15 3.26 -8.79
C LYS A 202 -17.13 4.41 -8.94
N ILE A 203 -16.69 5.48 -9.60
CA ILE A 203 -17.51 6.67 -9.85
C ILE A 203 -18.04 6.59 -11.27
N THR A 204 -19.37 6.61 -11.42
CA THR A 204 -20.04 6.80 -12.71
C THR A 204 -20.60 8.20 -12.76
N ASN A 205 -20.07 9.03 -13.66
CA ASN A 205 -20.50 10.40 -13.83
C ASN A 205 -21.77 10.48 -14.69
N GLY A 206 -22.76 11.23 -14.23
CA GLY A 206 -23.93 11.60 -15.03
C GLY A 206 -24.01 13.11 -15.26
N ASP A 207 -25.08 13.57 -15.91
CA ASP A 207 -25.28 15.01 -16.15
C ASP A 207 -25.64 15.75 -14.85
N LYS A 208 -26.63 15.23 -14.08
CA LYS A 208 -27.12 15.81 -12.81
C LYS A 208 -27.06 14.87 -11.61
N SER A 209 -26.41 13.73 -11.79
CA SER A 209 -26.20 12.79 -10.70
C SER A 209 -24.94 11.96 -10.92
N ASP A 210 -24.15 11.78 -9.88
CA ASP A 210 -23.07 10.79 -9.87
C ASP A 210 -23.49 9.56 -9.07
N LYS A 211 -23.01 8.39 -9.48
CA LYS A 211 -23.20 7.14 -8.75
C LYS A 211 -21.86 6.65 -8.23
N TYR A 212 -21.78 6.45 -6.92
CA TYR A 212 -20.63 5.84 -6.26
C TYR A 212 -20.97 4.41 -5.91
N GLN A 213 -20.30 3.46 -6.56
CA GLN A 213 -20.41 2.06 -6.22
C GLN A 213 -19.22 1.66 -5.36
N VAL A 214 -19.49 1.21 -4.14
CA VAL A 214 -18.47 0.85 -3.15
C VAL A 214 -18.20 -0.66 -3.16
N TYR A 215 -16.93 -1.01 -3.24
CA TYR A 215 -16.43 -2.38 -3.18
C TYR A 215 -15.50 -2.51 -1.97
N SER A 216 -15.83 -3.40 -1.05
CA SER A 216 -15.00 -3.64 0.13
C SER A 216 -13.98 -4.75 -0.12
N ILE A 217 -12.71 -4.48 0.16
CA ILE A 217 -11.66 -5.50 0.28
C ILE A 217 -11.42 -5.70 1.77
N ASN A 218 -11.87 -6.84 2.30
CA ASN A 218 -11.92 -7.09 3.74
C ASN A 218 -10.57 -7.51 4.34
N ASN A 219 -9.65 -8.03 3.52
CA ASN A 219 -8.30 -8.39 3.92
C ASN A 219 -7.33 -7.23 3.65
N GLY A 220 -6.18 -7.24 4.33
CA GLY A 220 -5.11 -6.29 4.05
C GLY A 220 -4.70 -6.32 2.57
N HIS A 221 -4.62 -5.16 1.94
CA HIS A 221 -4.28 -5.01 0.53
C HIS A 221 -3.13 -4.03 0.32
N ILE A 222 -2.31 -4.27 -0.70
CA ILE A 222 -1.29 -3.32 -1.15
C ILE A 222 -1.74 -2.75 -2.50
N ALA A 223 -1.73 -1.44 -2.62
CA ALA A 223 -2.12 -0.72 -3.84
C ALA A 223 -1.12 0.40 -4.15
N VAL A 224 -1.16 0.92 -5.37
CA VAL A 224 -0.31 2.05 -5.80
C VAL A 224 -1.19 3.27 -6.07
N ALA A 225 -1.05 4.30 -5.26
CA ALA A 225 -1.68 5.59 -5.49
C ALA A 225 -0.83 6.46 -6.41
N TYR A 226 -1.49 7.11 -7.36
CA TYR A 226 -0.84 7.86 -8.42
C TYR A 226 -1.50 9.21 -8.70
N GLY A 227 -2.57 9.55 -7.98
CA GLY A 227 -3.26 10.81 -8.17
C GLY A 227 -4.27 11.14 -7.07
N ILE A 228 -4.83 12.33 -7.17
CA ILE A 228 -5.91 12.83 -6.33
C ILE A 228 -7.01 13.40 -7.23
N TYR A 229 -8.24 13.02 -6.92
CA TYR A 229 -9.45 13.54 -7.57
C TYR A 229 -10.30 14.23 -6.50
N THR A 230 -10.66 15.49 -6.73
CA THR A 230 -11.56 16.25 -5.87
C THR A 230 -12.80 16.62 -6.67
N VAL A 231 -13.97 16.45 -6.07
CA VAL A 231 -15.24 16.89 -6.64
C VAL A 231 -16.02 17.67 -5.61
N LYS A 232 -16.52 18.84 -6.02
CA LYS A 232 -17.35 19.73 -5.21
C LYS A 232 -18.72 19.84 -5.87
N TYR A 233 -19.75 19.44 -5.14
CA TYR A 233 -21.13 19.40 -5.61
C TYR A 233 -21.91 20.61 -5.11
N TYR A 234 -22.76 21.14 -5.99
CA TYR A 234 -23.58 22.32 -5.73
C TYR A 234 -25.06 22.01 -5.95
N LYS A 235 -25.91 22.56 -5.09
CA LYS A 235 -27.38 22.54 -5.22
C LYS A 235 -27.86 23.99 -5.13
N ASN A 236 -28.56 24.47 -6.17
CA ASN A 236 -28.98 25.88 -6.27
C ASN A 236 -27.80 26.85 -6.04
N ASN A 237 -26.69 26.62 -6.72
CA ASN A 237 -25.42 27.37 -6.60
C ASN A 237 -24.76 27.40 -5.20
N THR A 238 -25.26 26.60 -4.25
CA THR A 238 -24.64 26.46 -2.92
C THR A 238 -23.89 25.14 -2.83
N ALA A 239 -22.62 25.19 -2.43
CA ALA A 239 -21.82 24.00 -2.22
C ALA A 239 -22.37 23.20 -1.04
N PHE A 240 -22.65 21.92 -1.23
CA PHE A 240 -23.20 21.07 -0.16
C PHE A 240 -22.35 19.83 0.16
N ARG A 241 -21.41 19.47 -0.72
CA ARG A 241 -20.55 18.30 -0.55
C ARG A 241 -19.22 18.48 -1.29
N THR A 242 -18.13 18.09 -0.64
CA THR A 242 -16.79 18.00 -1.26
C THR A 242 -16.21 16.65 -0.92
N ASP A 243 -15.91 15.86 -1.95
CA ASP A 243 -15.23 14.57 -1.79
C ASP A 243 -13.82 14.63 -2.35
N ARG A 244 -12.90 13.95 -1.67
CA ARG A 244 -11.49 13.85 -2.06
C ARG A 244 -11.11 12.39 -2.11
N PHE A 245 -10.55 11.97 -3.24
CA PHE A 245 -10.21 10.58 -3.51
C PHE A 245 -8.75 10.44 -3.90
N LEU A 246 -8.10 9.39 -3.42
CA LEU A 246 -6.89 8.87 -4.05
C LEU A 246 -7.28 8.09 -5.29
N MET A 247 -6.57 8.32 -6.39
CA MET A 247 -6.60 7.47 -7.57
C MET A 247 -5.60 6.34 -7.36
N VAL A 248 -6.06 5.09 -7.44
CA VAL A 248 -5.24 3.92 -7.12
C VAL A 248 -5.27 2.86 -8.21
N ALA A 249 -4.12 2.24 -8.46
CA ALA A 249 -3.99 0.97 -9.15
C ALA A 249 -3.98 -0.16 -8.11
N LEU A 250 -4.91 -1.10 -8.25
CA LEU A 250 -5.18 -2.12 -7.24
C LEU A 250 -4.49 -3.45 -7.52
N GLY A 251 -3.99 -3.66 -8.75
CA GLY A 251 -3.39 -4.94 -9.12
C GLY A 251 -4.38 -6.10 -9.29
N LEU A 252 -5.69 -5.83 -9.26
CA LEU A 252 -6.73 -6.85 -9.31
C LEU A 252 -7.27 -7.04 -10.73
N SER A 253 -7.59 -8.28 -11.11
CA SER A 253 -8.07 -8.62 -12.45
C SER A 253 -9.37 -7.91 -12.84
N SER A 254 -10.35 -7.93 -11.94
CA SER A 254 -11.70 -7.39 -12.16
C SER A 254 -11.82 -5.89 -11.88
N TYR A 255 -10.92 -5.34 -11.05
CA TYR A 255 -10.93 -3.94 -10.61
C TYR A 255 -9.49 -3.42 -10.59
N PRO A 256 -8.89 -3.13 -11.76
CA PRO A 256 -7.47 -2.83 -11.82
C PRO A 256 -7.15 -1.43 -11.30
N THR A 257 -8.13 -0.51 -11.30
CA THR A 257 -8.03 0.83 -10.74
C THR A 257 -9.30 1.20 -10.00
N GLY A 258 -9.22 2.23 -9.15
CA GLY A 258 -10.39 2.78 -8.46
C GLY A 258 -10.05 4.00 -7.61
N TYR A 259 -10.98 4.38 -6.76
CA TYR A 259 -10.86 5.53 -5.86
C TYR A 259 -10.90 5.10 -4.39
N ILE A 260 -10.04 5.66 -3.55
CA ILE A 260 -10.15 5.53 -2.08
C ILE A 260 -10.56 6.88 -1.52
N ASN A 261 -11.66 6.93 -0.75
CA ASN A 261 -12.13 8.16 -0.13
C ASN A 261 -11.20 8.59 1.02
N LEU A 262 -10.61 9.78 0.92
CA LEU A 262 -9.74 10.34 1.97
C LEU A 262 -10.51 10.77 3.21
N ASN A 263 -11.83 10.94 3.12
CA ASN A 263 -12.68 11.24 4.26
C ASN A 263 -12.92 10.00 5.15
N ASP A 264 -12.60 8.80 4.68
CA ASP A 264 -12.58 7.59 5.52
C ASP A 264 -11.29 7.57 6.35
N PRO A 265 -11.36 7.55 7.69
CA PRO A 265 -10.15 7.62 8.53
C PRO A 265 -9.44 6.27 8.74
N ASN A 266 -10.08 5.14 8.43
CA ASN A 266 -9.72 3.83 9.01
C ASN A 266 -9.29 2.76 7.99
N TRP A 267 -8.57 3.16 6.94
CA TRP A 267 -8.20 2.25 5.85
C TRP A 267 -6.69 2.03 5.68
N LEU A 268 -5.84 2.91 6.23
CA LEU A 268 -4.40 2.91 5.98
C LEU A 268 -3.59 2.39 7.18
N ASN A 269 -2.67 1.46 6.93
CA ASN A 269 -1.59 1.14 7.86
C ASN A 269 -0.37 2.04 7.62
N TYR A 270 0.15 2.03 6.37
CA TYR A 270 1.34 2.78 5.98
C TYR A 270 1.26 3.29 4.54
N ALA A 271 1.84 4.44 4.26
CA ALA A 271 2.02 4.96 2.91
C ALA A 271 3.47 5.37 2.70
N TYR A 272 4.06 4.97 1.58
CA TYR A 272 5.42 5.35 1.21
C TYR A 272 5.46 5.89 -0.21
N SER A 273 5.97 7.10 -0.38
CA SER A 273 6.43 7.55 -1.71
C SER A 273 7.62 6.71 -2.11
N VAL A 274 7.63 6.27 -3.37
CA VAL A 274 8.74 5.51 -3.93
C VAL A 274 9.45 6.38 -4.94
N ASN A 275 10.78 6.45 -4.85
CA ASN A 275 11.60 7.09 -5.85
C ASN A 275 12.75 6.16 -6.28
N ILE A 276 12.86 5.88 -7.58
CA ILE A 276 13.95 5.10 -8.19
C ILE A 276 14.84 6.05 -9.01
N SER A 277 16.16 5.90 -8.89
CA SER A 277 17.17 6.76 -9.50
C SER A 277 18.44 6.03 -9.92
#